data_AF-R1H5J6-F1
#
_entry.id   AF-R1H5J6-F1
#
_cell.length_a   1.000
_cell.length_b   1.000
_cell.length_c   1.000
_cell.angle_alpha   90.00
_cell.angle_beta   90.00
_cell.angle_gamma   90.00
#
_symmetry.space_group_name_H-M   'P 1'
#
loop_
_entity.id
_entity.type
_entity.pdbx_description
1 polymer ?
#
loop_
_entity_poly.entity_id
_entity_poly.type
_entity_poly.pdbx_seq_one_letter_code
_entity_poly.pdbx_strand_id
1 'polypeptide(L)'
;MGIPQDKAELLLAIDTNFGKLLKALQAVPVSRGQELVMEGYSKGTSMSVVHLCIFTTHSCTHNKFRSISGPLGKAMLVVNGVTRMSR
;
A
#
# COMPACT_ATOMS: atom_id res chain seq x y z
N MET A 1 -6.97 -6.12 -17.21
CA MET A 1 -6.87 -7.03 -16.05
C MET A 1 -8.27 -7.54 -15.79
N GLY A 2 -8.51 -8.84 -15.99
CA GLY A 2 -9.80 -9.44 -15.66
C GLY A 2 -10.01 -9.43 -14.15
N ILE A 3 -11.27 -9.36 -13.72
CA ILE A 3 -11.62 -9.57 -12.31
C ILE A 3 -11.38 -11.06 -12.03
N PRO A 4 -10.58 -11.43 -11.02
CA PRO A 4 -10.34 -12.84 -10.67
C PRO A 4 -11.66 -13.58 -10.46
N GLN A 5 -11.78 -14.77 -11.04
CA GLN A 5 -13.03 -15.55 -10.99
C GLN A 5 -13.03 -16.58 -9.86
N ASP A 6 -11.86 -16.92 -9.32
CA ASP A 6 -11.72 -17.87 -8.23
C ASP A 6 -10.73 -17.41 -7.14
N LYS A 7 -10.69 -18.18 -6.04
CA LYS A 7 -9.84 -17.90 -4.89
C LYS A 7 -8.34 -17.97 -5.21
N ALA A 8 -7.92 -18.91 -6.06
CA ALA A 8 -6.51 -19.08 -6.40
C ALA A 8 -6.03 -17.93 -7.28
N GLU A 9 -6.81 -17.55 -8.28
CA GLU A 9 -6.58 -16.36 -9.12
C GLU A 9 -6.56 -15.08 -8.28
N LEU A 10 -7.48 -14.94 -7.31
CA LEU A 10 -7.51 -13.78 -6.43
C LEU A 10 -6.23 -13.66 -5.60
N LEU A 11 -5.79 -14.75 -4.99
CA LEU A 11 -4.56 -14.77 -4.19
C LEU A 11 -3.33 -14.46 -5.06
N LEU A 12 -3.24 -15.07 -6.25
CA LEU A 12 -2.15 -14.83 -7.18
C LEU A 12 -2.12 -13.38 -7.69
N ALA A 13 -3.30 -12.79 -7.97
CA ALA A 13 -3.42 -11.40 -8.36
C ALA A 13 -3.00 -10.45 -7.23
N ILE A 14 -3.38 -10.75 -5.98
CA ILE A 14 -2.95 -10.00 -4.80
C ILE A 14 -1.43 -10.06 -4.66
N ASP A 15 -0.83 -11.25 -4.66
CA ASP A 15 0.62 -11.40 -4.48
C ASP A 15 1.42 -10.71 -5.59
N THR A 16 0.96 -10.83 -6.84
CA THR A 16 1.61 -10.22 -8.00
C THR A 16 1.54 -8.69 -7.92
N ASN A 17 0.35 -8.13 -7.65
CA ASN A 17 0.16 -6.69 -7.64
C ASN A 17 0.78 -6.05 -6.41
N PHE A 18 0.66 -6.69 -5.24
CA PHE A 18 1.29 -6.23 -4.03
C PHE A 18 2.82 -6.30 -4.11
N GLY A 19 3.37 -7.36 -4.71
CA GLY A 19 4.81 -7.48 -4.96
C GLY A 19 5.35 -6.35 -5.83
N LYS A 20 4.61 -5.95 -6.89
CA LYS A 20 4.97 -4.79 -7.73
C LYS A 20 4.90 -3.48 -6.94
N LEU A 21 3.83 -3.28 -6.17
CA LEU A 21 3.66 -2.10 -5.32
C LEU A 21 4.80 -1.98 -4.29
N LEU A 22 5.14 -3.06 -3.60
CA LEU A 22 6.20 -3.06 -2.60
C LEU A 22 7.56 -2.71 -3.22
N LYS A 23 7.90 -3.26 -4.38
CA LYS A 23 9.12 -2.90 -5.11
C LYS A 23 9.15 -1.42 -5.48
N ALA A 24 8.03 -0.88 -5.96
CA ALA A 24 7.92 0.54 -6.29
C ALA A 24 8.09 1.43 -5.03
N LEU A 25 7.46 1.07 -3.91
CA LEU A 25 7.58 1.80 -2.66
C LEU A 25 9.01 1.76 -2.09
N GLN A 26 9.70 0.62 -2.18
CA GLN A 26 11.10 0.49 -1.76
C GLN A 26 12.06 1.34 -2.60
N ALA A 27 11.71 1.63 -3.86
CA ALA A 27 12.50 2.50 -4.72
C ALA A 27 12.33 3.99 -4.40
N VAL A 28 11.32 4.37 -3.61
CA VAL A 28 11.10 5.77 -3.22
C VAL A 28 12.01 6.11 -2.03
N PRO A 29 12.90 7.11 -2.15
CA PRO A 29 13.69 7.58 -1.03
C PRO A 29 12.80 8.13 0.08
N VAL A 30 13.11 7.83 1.34
CA VAL A 30 12.33 8.28 2.51
C VAL A 30 12.15 9.80 2.53
N SER A 31 13.18 10.54 2.12
CA SER A 31 13.17 12.01 2.01
C SER A 31 12.09 12.55 1.07
N ARG A 32 11.67 11.77 0.06
CA ARG A 32 10.67 12.16 -0.93
C ARG A 32 9.28 11.60 -0.65
N GLY A 33 9.13 10.77 0.38
CA GLY A 33 7.87 10.08 0.68
C GLY A 33 6.72 11.02 1.05
N GLN A 34 7.03 12.21 1.57
CA GLN A 34 6.04 13.22 1.96
C GLN A 34 5.77 14.28 0.87
N GLU A 35 6.51 14.27 -0.24
CA GLU A 35 6.31 15.22 -1.33
C GLU A 35 4.90 15.04 -1.95
N LEU A 36 4.17 16.15 -2.13
CA LEU A 36 2.81 16.18 -2.72
C LEU A 36 2.88 16.18 -4.26
N VAL A 37 3.55 15.18 -4.82
CA VAL A 37 3.85 15.10 -6.26
C VAL A 37 2.90 14.20 -7.03
N MET A 38 2.02 13.46 -6.35
CA MET A 38 1.04 12.60 -7.01
C MET A 38 -0.32 13.29 -7.09
N GLU A 39 -1.04 13.08 -8.19
CA GLU A 39 -2.44 13.49 -8.30
C GLU A 39 -3.29 12.68 -7.31
N GLY A 40 -4.14 13.38 -6.55
CA GLY A 40 -5.03 12.78 -5.57
C GLY A 40 -6.31 12.23 -6.19
N TYR A 41 -7.11 11.58 -5.37
CA TYR A 41 -8.37 10.93 -5.80
C TYR A 41 -9.39 11.89 -6.42
N SER A 42 -9.39 13.17 -6.00
CA SER A 42 -10.23 14.20 -6.59
C SER A 42 -9.40 15.08 -7.51
N LYS A 43 -9.95 15.45 -8.67
CA LYS A 43 -9.28 16.30 -9.65
C LYS A 43 -8.79 17.59 -8.98
N GLY A 44 -7.50 17.90 -9.17
CA GLY A 44 -6.87 19.10 -8.59
C GLY A 44 -6.42 18.93 -7.14
N THR A 45 -6.59 17.74 -6.54
CA THR A 45 -5.94 17.42 -5.26
C THR A 45 -4.58 16.78 -5.53
N SER A 46 -3.64 16.95 -4.61
CA SER A 46 -2.35 16.28 -4.65
C SER A 46 -2.16 15.47 -3.37
N MET A 47 -1.48 14.34 -3.48
CA MET A 47 -1.20 13.44 -2.38
C MET A 47 0.26 13.01 -2.39
N SER A 48 0.76 12.64 -1.21
CA SER A 48 2.09 12.06 -1.06
C SER A 48 2.04 10.54 -1.13
N VAL A 49 3.20 9.93 -1.37
CA VAL A 49 3.36 8.46 -1.37
C VAL A 49 2.97 7.88 0.00
N VAL A 50 3.30 8.59 1.09
CA VAL A 50 2.88 8.23 2.45
C VAL A 50 1.35 8.27 2.60
N HIS A 51 0.70 9.30 2.07
CA HIS A 51 -0.75 9.42 2.14
C HIS A 51 -1.45 8.26 1.38
N LEU A 52 -0.89 7.84 0.24
CA LEU A 52 -1.37 6.66 -0.50
C LEU A 52 -1.23 5.37 0.33
N CYS A 53 -0.08 5.18 0.99
CA CYS A 53 0.18 4.01 1.81
C CYS A 53 -0.78 3.94 3.01
N ILE A 54 -1.05 5.07 3.67
CA ILE A 54 -1.99 5.14 4.79
C ILE A 54 -3.40 4.77 4.31
N PHE A 55 -3.86 5.38 3.21
CA PHE A 55 -5.20 5.14 2.68
C PHE A 55 -5.43 3.67 2.29
N THR A 56 -4.47 3.08 1.58
CA THR A 56 -4.53 1.67 1.17
C THR A 56 -4.50 0.73 2.38
N THR A 57 -3.64 0.99 3.36
CA THR A 57 -3.57 0.20 4.59
C THR A 57 -4.87 0.29 5.39
N HIS A 58 -5.44 1.49 5.52
CA HIS A 58 -6.69 1.70 6.25
C HIS A 58 -7.87 0.93 5.62
N SER A 59 -7.97 0.98 4.29
CA SER A 59 -9.00 0.24 3.54
C SER A 59 -8.82 -1.28 3.68
N CYS A 60 -7.57 -1.76 3.71
CA CYS A 60 -7.26 -3.17 3.94
C CYS A 60 -7.54 -3.62 5.39
N THR A 61 -7.39 -2.75 6.39
CA THR A 61 -7.69 -3.09 7.80
C THR A 61 -9.17 -3.19 8.12
N HIS A 62 -10.02 -2.48 7.37
CA HIS A 62 -11.48 -2.55 7.55
C HIS A 62 -12.08 -3.81 6.92
N ASN A 63 -11.39 -4.37 5.92
CA ASN A 63 -11.69 -5.67 5.37
C ASN A 63 -10.97 -6.72 6.24
N LYS A 64 -11.59 -7.88 6.49
CA LYS A 64 -11.17 -8.86 7.51
C LYS A 64 -9.89 -9.64 7.13
N PHE A 65 -8.83 -8.96 6.69
CA PHE A 65 -7.54 -9.50 6.24
C PHE A 65 -6.56 -9.80 7.38
N ARG A 66 -7.03 -9.81 8.64
CA ARG A 66 -6.24 -10.11 9.85
C ARG A 66 -5.60 -11.51 9.89
N SER A 67 -5.94 -12.42 8.97
CA SER A 67 -5.45 -13.81 8.99
C SER A 67 -4.11 -14.03 8.27
N ILE A 68 -3.53 -13.02 7.62
CA ILE A 68 -2.28 -13.20 6.87
C ILE A 68 -1.09 -12.81 7.76
N SER A 69 -0.60 -13.77 8.55
CA SER A 69 0.69 -13.73 9.27
C SER A 69 1.92 -13.79 8.33
N GLY A 70 1.75 -13.34 7.09
CA GLY A 70 2.75 -13.38 6.02
C GLY A 70 3.47 -12.04 5.82
N PRO A 71 4.29 -11.91 4.75
CA PRO A 71 5.05 -10.71 4.43
C PRO A 71 4.22 -9.41 4.35
N LEU A 72 2.91 -9.52 4.09
CA LEU A 72 1.93 -8.44 4.17
C LEU A 72 1.84 -7.79 5.56
N GLY A 73 1.92 -8.57 6.64
CA GLY A 73 1.96 -8.04 8.01
C GLY A 73 3.26 -7.29 8.31
N LYS A 74 4.39 -7.73 7.72
CA LYS A 74 5.68 -7.04 7.82
C LYS A 74 5.69 -5.72 7.03
N ALA A 75 5.06 -5.67 5.86
CA ALA A 75 4.91 -4.43 5.09
C ALA A 75 4.07 -3.38 5.85
N MET A 76 3.03 -3.82 6.56
CA MET A 76 2.22 -2.93 7.40
C MET A 76 3.00 -2.38 8.61
N LEU A 77 3.97 -3.15 9.13
CA LEU A 77 4.94 -2.71 10.14
C LEU A 77 5.94 -1.68 9.59
N VAL A 78 6.39 -1.82 8.34
CA VAL A 78 7.24 -0.81 7.67
C VAL A 78 6.46 0.50 7.51
N VAL A 79 5.20 0.45 7.06
CA VAL A 79 4.36 1.66 6.93
C VAL A 79 4.09 2.29 8.30
N ASN A 80 3.84 1.50 9.34
CA ASN A 80 3.71 1.99 10.72
C ASN A 80 5.02 2.56 11.28
N GLY A 81 6.18 1.98 10.94
CA GLY A 81 7.50 2.49 11.32
C GLY A 81 7.80 3.86 10.71
N VAL A 82 7.44 4.05 9.44
CA VAL A 82 7.58 5.34 8.73
C VAL A 82 6.65 6.41 9.33
N THR A 83 5.42 6.03 9.73
CA THR A 83 4.49 6.97 10.40
C THR A 83 4.89 7.29 11.85
N ARG A 84 5.57 6.38 12.55
CA ARG A 84 6.04 6.61 13.93
C ARG A 84 7.32 7.46 14.01
N MET A 85 8.15 7.47 12.96
CA MET A 85 9.31 8.37 12.85
C MET A 85 8.95 9.83 12.46
N SER A 86 7.69 10.09 12.10
CA SER A 86 7.21 11.44 11.76
C SER A 86 6.41 12.10 12.91
N ARG A 87 6.53 11.59 14.15
CA ARG A 87 5.97 12.19 15.37
C ARG A 87 7.07 12.61 16.32
#